data_AF-A0A3S1SVW6-F1
#
_entry.id   AF-A0A3S1SVW6-F1
#
_cell.length_a   1.000
_cell.length_b   1.000
_cell.length_c   1.000
_cell.angle_alpha   90.00
_cell.angle_beta   90.00
_cell.angle_gamma   90.00
#
_symmetry.space_group_name_H-M   'P 1'
#
loop_
_entity.id
_entity.type
_entity.pdbx_description
1 polymer ?
#
loop_
_entity_poly.entity_id
_entity_poly.type
_entity_poly.pdbx_seq_one_letter_code
_entity_poly.pdbx_strand_id
1 'polypeptide(L)'
;QDGRPGQGKAAAPGGQFAKSGGGRIAITESLGQSALVKRGGEGMSVREATIIVALVNHPALIDENFAHIEFLDLANSDLRRLHAAILDAMAHDMANDRQAVIATIERAGCAEIWERAVGLIRRMRQWPALETAALEDARDAFSQALHLQRSARTLH
;
A
#
# COMPACT_ATOMS: atom_id res chain seq x y z
N GLN A 1 16.10 63.74 -49.55
CA GLN A 1 15.94 62.33 -49.92
C GLN A 1 16.46 61.52 -48.75
N ASP A 2 15.72 61.43 -47.64
CA ASP A 2 14.54 60.57 -47.40
C ASP A 2 14.95 59.24 -46.76
N GLY A 3 14.36 58.91 -45.60
CA GLY A 3 14.39 57.56 -45.03
C GLY A 3 14.54 57.46 -43.50
N ARG A 4 13.43 57.36 -42.77
CA ARG A 4 13.30 57.06 -41.32
C ARG A 4 13.31 55.52 -41.03
N PRO A 5 12.88 55.00 -39.85
CA PRO A 5 13.69 54.68 -38.67
C PRO A 5 13.52 53.21 -38.21
N GLY A 6 14.34 52.74 -37.25
CA GLY A 6 14.22 51.39 -36.69
C GLY A 6 14.45 51.29 -35.19
N GLN A 7 13.35 51.12 -34.47
CA GLN A 7 13.18 50.23 -33.31
C GLN A 7 13.89 50.54 -31.97
N GLY A 8 13.07 50.87 -30.97
CA GLY A 8 13.48 50.91 -29.57
C GLY A 8 13.48 49.54 -28.89
N LYS A 9 14.15 49.48 -27.73
CA LYS A 9 13.78 48.55 -26.66
C LYS A 9 14.36 49.06 -25.33
N ALA A 10 13.48 49.36 -24.39
CA ALA A 10 13.80 49.66 -23.01
C ALA A 10 14.25 48.38 -22.29
N ALA A 11 15.32 48.48 -21.50
CA ALA A 11 15.73 47.47 -20.53
C ALA A 11 15.55 48.04 -19.13
N ALA A 12 14.72 47.38 -18.32
CA ALA A 12 14.60 47.60 -16.89
C ALA A 12 15.36 46.48 -16.15
N PRO A 13 16.06 46.77 -15.03
CA PRO A 13 16.76 45.78 -14.23
C PRO A 13 15.92 45.35 -13.02
N GLY A 14 16.02 44.09 -12.62
CA GLY A 14 15.43 43.59 -11.38
C GLY A 14 15.91 42.18 -11.09
N GLY A 15 16.83 42.03 -10.14
CA GLY A 15 17.44 40.76 -9.76
C GLY A 15 16.60 39.89 -8.83
N GLN A 16 17.00 38.63 -8.69
CA GLN A 16 16.68 37.82 -7.51
C GLN A 16 17.68 36.66 -7.36
N PHE A 17 18.56 36.84 -6.37
CA PHE A 17 19.11 35.90 -5.39
C PHE A 17 19.29 34.39 -5.67
N ALA A 18 20.48 33.95 -5.23
CA ALA A 18 21.06 32.62 -5.18
C ALA A 18 20.12 31.49 -4.71
N LYS A 19 20.19 30.34 -5.40
CA LYS A 19 19.69 29.06 -4.89
C LYS A 19 20.79 28.36 -4.08
N SER A 20 20.60 28.37 -2.77
CA SER A 20 21.29 27.52 -1.80
C SER A 20 21.01 26.04 -2.11
N GLY A 21 22.08 25.26 -2.21
CA GLY A 21 22.04 23.80 -2.08
C GLY A 21 22.03 23.43 -0.60
N GLY A 22 21.15 22.50 -0.24
CA GLY A 22 21.09 21.95 1.11
C GLY A 22 19.92 20.98 1.29
N GLY A 23 20.25 19.74 1.66
CA GLY A 23 19.32 18.82 2.34
C GLY A 23 18.49 17.90 1.46
N ARG A 24 19.09 16.80 0.99
CA ARG A 24 18.33 15.55 0.83
C ARG A 24 18.12 14.96 2.22
N ILE A 25 17.15 15.49 2.95
CA ILE A 25 16.55 14.76 4.08
C ILE A 25 15.52 13.84 3.45
N ALA A 26 15.73 12.54 3.64
CA ALA A 26 14.86 11.47 3.20
C ALA A 26 13.43 11.72 3.69
N ILE A 27 12.52 11.97 2.76
CA ILE A 27 11.08 12.04 3.04
C ILE A 27 10.59 10.59 3.15
N THR A 28 10.91 9.93 4.25
CA THR A 28 10.37 8.60 4.61
C THR A 28 9.43 8.71 5.81
N GLU A 29 8.71 9.82 5.94
CA GLU A 29 7.70 10.02 6.99
C GLU A 29 6.31 10.38 6.41
N SER A 30 6.21 10.72 5.12
CA SER A 30 4.95 11.21 4.54
C SER A 30 3.92 10.11 4.22
N LEU A 31 4.32 8.84 4.24
CA LEU A 31 3.40 7.70 4.11
C LEU A 31 2.83 7.22 5.47
N GLY A 32 3.49 7.58 6.59
CA GLY A 32 2.98 7.29 7.94
C GLY A 32 1.84 8.23 8.34
N GLN A 33 1.88 9.48 7.88
CA GLN A 33 0.98 10.55 8.34
C GLN A 33 -0.27 10.79 7.47
N SER A 34 -0.31 10.33 6.21
CA SER A 34 -1.44 10.67 5.31
C SER A 34 -2.73 9.87 5.54
N ALA A 35 -2.77 8.95 6.52
CA ALA A 35 -4.00 8.29 6.96
C ALA A 35 -4.52 8.82 8.31
N LEU A 36 -3.88 9.85 8.91
CA LEU A 36 -4.29 10.39 10.21
C LEU A 36 -5.51 11.33 10.16
N VAL A 37 -6.05 11.67 8.98
CA VAL A 37 -7.28 12.49 8.86
C VAL A 37 -8.16 12.01 7.71
N LYS A 38 -8.71 10.80 7.81
CA LYS A 38 -9.97 10.50 7.12
C LYS A 38 -10.86 9.70 8.07
N ARG A 39 -11.74 10.47 8.74
CA ARG A 39 -12.93 10.07 9.51
C ARG A 39 -13.18 8.56 9.57
N GLY A 40 -13.08 8.01 10.78
CA GLY A 40 -13.68 6.76 11.26
C GLY A 40 -14.03 5.70 10.22
N GLY A 41 -13.20 4.67 10.09
CA GLY A 41 -13.63 3.32 9.73
C GLY A 41 -14.10 3.02 8.29
N GLU A 42 -14.29 4.00 7.40
CA GLU A 42 -14.95 3.74 6.12
C GLU A 42 -14.02 3.27 4.97
N GLY A 43 -12.70 3.43 5.07
CA GLY A 43 -11.75 3.08 4.00
C GLY A 43 -10.74 2.00 4.39
N MET A 44 -10.43 1.08 3.46
CA MET A 44 -9.30 0.15 3.61
C MET A 44 -7.98 0.92 3.66
N SER A 45 -7.14 0.66 4.66
CA SER A 45 -5.79 1.19 4.66
C SER A 45 -4.92 0.44 3.65
N VAL A 46 -4.01 1.14 2.97
CA VAL A 46 -3.11 0.53 1.99
C VAL A 46 -2.24 -0.54 2.64
N ARG A 47 -1.77 -0.27 3.86
CA ARG A 47 -0.93 -1.20 4.63
C ARG A 47 -1.64 -2.50 4.96
N GLU A 48 -2.85 -2.44 5.52
CA GLU A 48 -3.62 -3.64 5.84
C GLU A 48 -4.03 -4.39 4.58
N ALA A 49 -4.40 -3.66 3.51
CA ALA A 49 -4.66 -4.27 2.22
C ALA A 49 -3.41 -4.96 1.65
N THR A 50 -2.21 -4.38 1.81
CA THR A 50 -0.96 -5.00 1.36
C THR A 50 -0.73 -6.32 2.08
N ILE A 51 -0.93 -6.37 3.40
CA ILE A 51 -0.82 -7.59 4.20
C ILE A 51 -1.77 -8.66 3.64
N ILE A 52 -3.07 -8.36 3.52
CA ILE A 52 -4.07 -9.33 3.05
C ILE A 52 -3.83 -9.78 1.61
N VAL A 53 -3.53 -8.85 0.71
CA VAL A 53 -3.33 -9.15 -0.71
C VAL A 53 -2.06 -9.98 -0.93
N ALA A 54 -0.99 -9.70 -0.19
CA ALA A 54 0.22 -10.51 -0.23
C ALA A 54 -0.04 -11.95 0.26
N LEU A 55 -0.77 -12.15 1.36
CA LEU A 55 -1.07 -13.49 1.88
C LEU A 55 -1.86 -14.35 0.89
N VAL A 56 -2.86 -13.77 0.23
CA VAL A 56 -3.68 -14.50 -0.76
C VAL A 56 -2.89 -14.82 -2.01
N ASN A 57 -2.10 -13.86 -2.52
CA ASN A 57 -1.34 -14.07 -3.75
C ASN A 57 -0.10 -14.94 -3.55
N HIS A 58 0.48 -14.93 -2.36
CA HIS A 58 1.70 -15.66 -1.99
C HIS A 58 1.46 -16.47 -0.71
N PRO A 59 0.73 -17.60 -0.79
CA PRO A 59 0.32 -18.35 0.40
C PRO A 59 1.48 -18.91 1.23
N ALA A 60 2.68 -19.06 0.64
CA ALA A 60 3.91 -19.40 1.37
C ALA A 60 4.23 -18.44 2.53
N LEU A 61 3.80 -17.16 2.44
CA LEU A 61 3.96 -16.20 3.53
C LEU A 61 3.14 -16.56 4.78
N ILE A 62 2.10 -17.39 4.62
CA ILE A 62 1.25 -17.84 5.72
C ILE A 62 2.03 -18.72 6.68
N ASP A 63 2.70 -19.74 6.16
CA ASP A 63 3.50 -20.67 6.96
C ASP A 63 4.67 -19.97 7.66
N GLU A 64 5.32 -19.04 6.95
CA GLU A 64 6.43 -18.25 7.49
C GLU A 64 6.02 -17.33 8.65
N ASN A 65 4.75 -16.93 8.72
CA ASN A 65 4.26 -15.91 9.64
C ASN A 65 3.01 -16.35 10.42
N PHE A 66 2.81 -17.65 10.59
CA PHE A 66 1.58 -18.24 11.14
C PHE A 66 1.09 -17.53 12.42
N ALA A 67 1.95 -17.44 13.43
CA ALA A 67 1.60 -16.83 14.72
C ALA A 67 1.22 -15.34 14.58
N HIS A 68 1.79 -14.64 13.61
CA HIS A 68 1.46 -13.24 13.38
C HIS A 68 0.15 -13.05 12.62
N ILE A 69 -0.19 -14.01 11.75
CA ILE A 69 -1.41 -14.00 10.97
C ILE A 69 -2.59 -14.40 11.83
N GLU A 70 -2.44 -15.41 12.69
CA GLU A 70 -3.50 -15.86 13.60
C GLU A 70 -4.05 -14.70 14.46
N PHE A 71 -3.16 -13.87 15.00
CA PHE A 71 -3.51 -12.71 15.82
C PHE A 71 -3.49 -11.38 15.07
N LEU A 72 -3.55 -11.41 13.74
CA LEU A 72 -3.54 -10.20 12.92
C LEU A 72 -4.79 -9.38 13.22
N ASP A 73 -4.58 -8.18 13.76
CA ASP A 73 -5.67 -7.28 14.09
C ASP A 73 -5.74 -6.12 13.08
N LEU A 74 -6.88 -6.01 12.41
CA LEU A 74 -7.16 -5.09 11.31
C LEU A 74 -8.30 -4.14 11.69
N ALA A 75 -8.11 -2.85 11.48
CA ALA A 75 -9.10 -1.83 11.80
C ALA A 75 -10.32 -1.91 10.87
N ASN A 76 -10.10 -2.22 9.60
CA ASN A 76 -11.15 -2.29 8.58
C ASN A 76 -11.92 -3.63 8.64
N SER A 77 -13.26 -3.56 8.75
CA SER A 77 -14.13 -4.74 8.86
C SER A 77 -14.11 -5.64 7.63
N ASP A 78 -14.02 -5.06 6.44
CA ASP A 78 -13.93 -5.79 5.18
C ASP A 78 -12.63 -6.62 5.10
N LEU A 79 -11.50 -6.03 5.49
CA LEU A 79 -10.22 -6.76 5.56
C LEU A 79 -10.23 -7.84 6.66
N ARG A 80 -10.93 -7.62 7.78
CA ARG A 80 -11.15 -8.68 8.78
C ARG A 80 -11.95 -9.86 8.23
N ARG A 81 -12.93 -9.61 7.36
CA ARG A 81 -13.68 -10.70 6.69
C ARG A 81 -12.80 -11.50 5.74
N LEU A 82 -11.93 -10.83 4.98
CA LEU A 82 -10.93 -11.52 4.14
C LEU A 82 -9.94 -12.33 4.99
N HIS A 83 -9.48 -11.77 6.10
CA HIS A 83 -8.61 -12.48 7.04
C HIS A 83 -9.27 -13.72 7.63
N ALA A 84 -10.54 -13.64 8.03
CA ALA A 84 -11.30 -14.80 8.49
C ALA A 84 -11.41 -15.90 7.41
N ALA A 85 -11.58 -15.53 6.13
CA ALA A 85 -11.58 -16.49 5.02
C ALA A 85 -10.20 -17.14 4.80
N ILE A 86 -9.10 -16.41 5.05
CA ILE A 86 -7.75 -16.99 5.02
C ILE A 86 -7.58 -18.00 6.17
N LEU A 87 -8.02 -17.66 7.39
CA LEU A 87 -7.98 -18.57 8.53
C LEU A 87 -8.86 -19.82 8.29
N ASP A 88 -10.01 -19.67 7.64
CA ASP A 88 -10.85 -20.80 7.24
C ASP A 88 -10.14 -21.69 6.21
N ALA A 89 -9.46 -21.11 5.22
CA ALA A 89 -8.64 -21.88 4.28
C ALA A 89 -7.50 -22.62 5.00
N MET A 90 -6.85 -22.00 5.99
CA MET A 90 -5.83 -22.65 6.82
C MET A 90 -6.40 -23.83 7.60
N ALA A 91 -7.58 -23.68 8.19
CA ALA A 91 -8.25 -24.74 8.94
C ALA A 91 -8.60 -25.97 8.09
N HIS A 92 -8.69 -25.80 6.77
CA HIS A 92 -8.98 -26.87 5.80
C HIS A 92 -7.75 -27.31 4.98
N ASP A 93 -6.53 -26.91 5.36
CA ASP A 93 -5.28 -27.21 4.64
C ASP A 93 -5.26 -26.70 3.17
N MET A 94 -6.02 -25.64 2.90
CA MET A 94 -6.18 -25.02 1.58
C MET A 94 -5.33 -23.75 1.41
N ALA A 95 -4.61 -23.33 2.44
CA ALA A 95 -3.83 -22.09 2.48
C ALA A 95 -2.42 -22.21 1.88
N ASN A 96 -2.13 -23.28 1.14
CA ASN A 96 -0.88 -23.47 0.39
C ASN A 96 -1.03 -23.15 -1.11
N ASP A 97 -2.27 -23.04 -1.60
CA ASP A 97 -2.59 -22.78 -3.00
C ASP A 97 -3.44 -21.51 -3.14
N ARG A 98 -2.99 -20.60 -3.99
CA ARG A 98 -3.66 -19.31 -4.21
C ARG A 98 -5.09 -19.47 -4.69
N GLN A 99 -5.36 -20.41 -5.61
CA GLN A 99 -6.69 -20.59 -6.18
C GLN A 99 -7.65 -21.15 -5.12
N ALA A 100 -7.17 -22.06 -4.27
CA ALA A 100 -7.92 -22.59 -3.15
C ALA A 100 -8.29 -21.51 -2.12
N VAL A 101 -7.36 -20.59 -1.81
CA VAL A 101 -7.64 -19.42 -0.96
C VAL A 101 -8.68 -18.49 -1.60
N ILE A 102 -8.55 -18.19 -2.90
CA ILE A 102 -9.52 -17.36 -3.64
C ILE A 102 -10.91 -18.01 -3.66
N ALA A 103 -11.00 -19.31 -3.94
CA ALA A 103 -12.26 -20.04 -3.90
C ALA A 103 -12.90 -20.02 -2.50
N THR A 104 -12.10 -20.00 -1.44
CA THR A 104 -12.60 -19.86 -0.06
C THR A 104 -13.13 -18.45 0.20
N ILE A 105 -12.44 -17.41 -0.27
CA ILE A 105 -12.92 -16.02 -0.24
C ILE A 105 -14.24 -15.86 -1.00
N GLU A 106 -14.39 -16.49 -2.17
CA GLU A 106 -15.61 -16.46 -2.96
C GLU A 106 -16.78 -17.15 -2.25
N ARG A 107 -16.55 -18.36 -1.70
CA ARG A 107 -17.55 -19.08 -0.89
C ARG A 107 -17.97 -18.29 0.36
N ALA A 108 -17.05 -17.52 0.95
CA ALA A 108 -17.33 -16.63 2.07
C ALA A 108 -18.07 -15.33 1.67
N GLY A 109 -18.43 -15.15 0.38
CA GLY A 109 -19.10 -13.96 -0.12
C GLY A 109 -18.24 -12.70 -0.05
N CYS A 110 -16.92 -12.84 -0.15
CA CYS A 110 -15.96 -11.76 -0.01
C CYS A 110 -15.26 -11.37 -1.33
N ALA A 111 -15.75 -11.87 -2.48
CA ALA A 111 -15.18 -11.60 -3.80
C ALA A 111 -15.06 -10.10 -4.13
N GLU A 112 -16.13 -9.33 -3.94
CA GLU A 112 -16.11 -7.87 -4.18
C GLU A 112 -15.15 -7.12 -3.23
N ILE A 113 -14.96 -7.65 -2.02
CA ILE A 113 -14.01 -7.10 -1.05
C ILE A 113 -12.58 -7.32 -1.55
N TRP A 114 -12.30 -8.55 -2.01
CA TRP A 114 -11.03 -8.93 -2.60
C TRP A 114 -10.68 -8.07 -3.82
N GLU A 115 -11.60 -7.89 -4.75
CA GLU A 115 -11.41 -7.04 -5.93
C GLU A 115 -11.10 -5.58 -5.56
N ARG A 116 -11.79 -5.03 -4.56
CA ARG A 116 -11.51 -3.68 -4.06
C ARG A 116 -10.12 -3.57 -3.43
N ALA A 117 -9.70 -4.57 -2.67
CA ALA A 117 -8.38 -4.63 -2.06
C ALA A 117 -7.28 -4.69 -3.14
N VAL A 118 -7.39 -5.60 -4.11
CA VAL A 118 -6.46 -5.69 -5.25
C VAL A 118 -6.44 -4.39 -6.05
N GLY A 119 -7.62 -3.79 -6.29
CA GLY A 119 -7.74 -2.50 -6.96
C GLY A 119 -7.03 -1.37 -6.22
N LEU A 120 -7.08 -1.36 -4.88
CA LEU A 120 -6.33 -0.41 -4.06
C LEU A 120 -4.82 -0.60 -4.22
N ILE A 121 -4.33 -1.83 -4.14
CA ILE A 121 -2.90 -2.17 -4.30
C ILE A 121 -2.37 -1.75 -5.67
N ARG A 122 -3.14 -2.00 -6.74
CA ARG A 122 -2.81 -1.56 -8.10
C ARG A 122 -2.74 -0.03 -8.20
N ARG A 123 -3.74 0.69 -7.68
CA ARG A 123 -3.76 2.17 -7.69
C ARG A 123 -2.60 2.79 -6.90
N MET A 124 -2.23 2.17 -5.78
CA MET A 124 -1.14 2.63 -4.91
C MET A 124 0.25 2.13 -5.32
N ARG A 125 0.34 1.45 -6.48
CA ARG A 125 1.60 0.91 -7.04
C ARG A 125 2.34 -0.04 -6.11
N GLN A 126 1.61 -0.75 -5.24
CA GLN A 126 2.16 -1.76 -4.34
C GLN A 126 2.28 -3.11 -5.07
N TRP A 127 2.97 -3.09 -6.22
CA TRP A 127 3.16 -4.26 -7.08
C TRP A 127 3.65 -5.53 -6.36
N PRO A 128 4.53 -5.46 -5.32
CA PRO A 128 5.06 -6.67 -4.69
C PRO A 128 4.00 -7.54 -4.01
N ALA A 129 2.83 -6.99 -3.68
CA ALA A 129 1.73 -7.76 -3.11
C ALA A 129 0.90 -8.51 -4.17
N LEU A 130 1.07 -8.21 -5.46
CA LEU A 130 0.27 -8.79 -6.54
C LEU A 130 0.79 -10.17 -6.96
N GLU A 131 -0.07 -10.92 -7.65
CA GLU A 131 0.16 -12.29 -8.11
C GLU A 131 1.36 -12.44 -9.06
N THR A 132 1.75 -11.37 -9.74
CA THR A 132 2.87 -11.37 -10.67
C THR A 132 4.22 -11.17 -9.99
N ALA A 133 4.24 -10.90 -8.68
CA ALA A 133 5.46 -10.67 -7.93
C ALA A 133 6.24 -11.93 -7.64
N ALA A 134 7.57 -11.80 -7.56
CA ALA A 134 8.38 -12.86 -7.00
C ALA A 134 8.08 -12.95 -5.50
N LEU A 135 8.17 -14.17 -4.95
CA LEU A 135 7.92 -14.40 -3.53
C LEU A 135 8.81 -13.53 -2.63
N GLU A 136 10.07 -13.31 -3.01
CA GLU A 136 11.00 -12.50 -2.22
C GLU A 136 10.61 -11.02 -2.17
N ASP A 137 10.17 -10.44 -3.29
CA ASP A 137 9.64 -9.06 -3.29
C ASP A 137 8.39 -8.94 -2.42
N ALA A 138 7.51 -9.96 -2.48
CA ALA A 138 6.32 -10.03 -1.65
C ALA A 138 6.66 -10.14 -0.16
N ARG A 139 7.67 -10.96 0.19
CA ARG A 139 8.18 -11.16 1.55
C ARG A 139 8.69 -9.85 2.15
N ASP A 140 9.47 -9.09 1.39
CA ASP A 140 10.02 -7.81 1.82
C ASP A 140 8.91 -6.78 2.08
N ALA A 141 7.98 -6.63 1.14
CA ALA A 141 6.85 -5.69 1.28
C ALA A 141 5.91 -6.09 2.42
N PHE A 142 5.64 -7.39 2.57
CA PHE A 142 4.81 -7.93 3.65
C PHE A 142 5.44 -7.68 5.02
N SER A 143 6.74 -7.97 5.16
CA SER A 143 7.48 -7.76 6.41
C SER A 143 7.49 -6.29 6.81
N GLN A 144 7.70 -5.39 5.84
CA GLN A 144 7.60 -3.94 6.06
C GLN A 144 6.20 -3.54 6.52
N ALA A 145 5.16 -4.04 5.86
CA ALA A 145 3.77 -3.72 6.21
C ALA A 145 3.39 -4.24 7.61
N LEU A 146 3.81 -5.46 7.97
CA LEU A 146 3.61 -6.02 9.31
C LEU A 146 4.33 -5.21 10.39
N HIS A 147 5.59 -4.81 10.15
CA HIS A 147 6.33 -3.97 11.08
C HIS A 147 5.60 -2.66 11.35
N LEU A 148 5.17 -1.97 10.30
CA LEU A 148 4.40 -0.73 10.40
C LEU A 148 3.05 -0.93 11.10
N GLN A 149 2.39 -2.06 10.89
CA GLN A 149 1.10 -2.38 11.53
C GLN A 149 1.28 -2.54 13.04
N ARG A 150 2.33 -3.22 13.49
CA ARG A 150 2.61 -3.40 14.92
C ARG A 150 2.98 -2.07 15.58
N SER A 151 3.89 -1.31 14.98
CA SER A 151 4.32 -0.01 15.52
C SER A 151 3.15 0.95 15.70
N ALA A 152 2.20 0.98 14.75
CA ALA A 152 0.99 1.80 14.85
C ALA A 152 0.05 1.40 16.01
N ARG A 153 0.16 0.18 16.52
CA ARG A 153 -0.69 -0.36 17.59
C ARG A 153 0.01 -0.42 18.95
N THR A 154 1.31 -0.18 19.01
CA THR A 154 2.06 -0.05 20.27
C THR A 154 2.15 1.40 20.75
N LEU A 155 1.87 2.36 19.87
CA LEU A 155 1.71 3.78 20.20
C LEU A 155 0.31 4.02 20.78
N HIS A 156 0.10 3.62 22.03
CA HIS A 156 -1.09 3.92 22.84
C HIS A 156 -0.69 4.64 24.11
#